data_AF-A0A4Y9NQ09-F1
#
_entry.id   AF-A0A4Y9NQ09-F1
#
_cell.length_a   1.000
_cell.length_b   1.000
_cell.length_c   1.000
_cell.angle_alpha   90.00
_cell.angle_beta   90.00
_cell.angle_gamma   90.00
#
_symmetry.space_group_name_H-M   'P 1'
#
loop_
_entity.id
_entity.type
_entity.pdbx_description
1 polymer ?
#
loop_
_entity_poly.entity_id
_entity_poly.type
_entity_poly.pdbx_seq_one_letter_code
_entity_poly.pdbx_strand_id
1 'polypeptide(L)'
;MALLPPCSETLKRSLQRATSAARARGRGHPDPQDLLVALIEDDDASPVMRACGIDLTRLRRDIEAAGATEPATGLGHLLQSAFNEAQLSERTDVTGADMLVELFAEPIGRFLTAHGATRYDALVYLSHGIAKGADVETESGEAPPYLELVLLNDPYTPAEFVTFVLEQVFRMSRERATAIMFSTHSRRRGSCGIFPRSEALAFRDKIQSLAAARQHPLRCALLPASDAPAQHRPSPN
;
A
#
# COMPACT_ATOMS: atom_id res chain seq x y z
N MET A 1 -20.60 -13.24 15.08
CA MET A 1 -19.72 -12.12 15.45
C MET A 1 -18.34 -12.43 14.89
N ALA A 2 -17.83 -11.63 13.95
CA ALA A 2 -16.43 -11.75 13.55
C ALA A 2 -15.57 -11.35 14.77
N LEU A 3 -14.64 -12.21 15.19
CA LEU A 3 -13.67 -11.87 16.22
C LEU A 3 -12.75 -10.78 15.67
N LEU A 4 -12.55 -9.70 16.43
CA LEU A 4 -11.55 -8.69 16.09
C LEU A 4 -10.17 -9.36 15.99
N PRO A 5 -9.37 -9.05 14.96
CA PRO A 5 -8.04 -9.60 14.84
C PRO A 5 -7.21 -9.13 16.03
N PRO A 6 -6.42 -10.01 16.66
CA PRO A 6 -5.55 -9.62 17.76
C PRO A 6 -4.44 -8.67 17.26
N CYS A 7 -3.87 -7.89 18.17
CA CYS A 7 -2.59 -7.24 17.90
C CYS A 7 -1.47 -8.30 17.90
N SER A 8 -0.50 -8.14 17.01
CA SER A 8 0.79 -8.82 17.04
C SER A 8 1.57 -8.55 18.34
N GLU A 9 2.52 -9.42 18.68
CA GLU A 9 3.37 -9.25 19.87
C GLU A 9 4.31 -8.04 19.75
N THR A 10 4.79 -7.75 18.55
CA THR A 10 5.57 -6.56 18.20
C THR A 10 4.78 -5.29 18.48
N LEU A 11 3.55 -5.21 17.97
CA LEU A 11 2.67 -4.07 18.21
C LEU A 11 2.32 -3.91 19.70
N LYS A 12 2.05 -5.01 20.41
CA LYS A 12 1.80 -4.95 21.87
C LYS A 12 2.98 -4.34 22.63
N ARG A 13 4.23 -4.72 22.28
CA ARG A 13 5.43 -4.10 22.86
C ARG A 13 5.52 -2.62 22.52
N SER A 14 5.24 -2.24 21.28
CA SER A 14 5.23 -0.83 20.85
C SER A 14 4.19 0.02 21.62
N LEU A 15 2.98 -0.50 21.81
CA LEU A 15 1.95 0.16 22.62
C LEU A 15 2.35 0.31 24.09
N GLN A 16 3.03 -0.69 24.66
CA GLN A 16 3.57 -0.61 26.03
C GLN A 16 4.70 0.42 26.16
N ARG A 17 5.59 0.51 25.16
CA ARG A 17 6.63 1.55 25.10
C ARG A 17 6.01 2.94 25.00
N ALA A 18 5.04 3.14 24.12
CA ALA A 18 4.30 4.40 23.97
C ALA A 18 3.63 4.80 25.30
N THR A 19 2.96 3.85 25.97
CA THR A 19 2.31 4.08 27.27
C THR A 19 3.30 4.49 28.35
N SER A 20 4.45 3.83 28.42
CA SER A 20 5.53 4.17 29.36
C SER A 20 6.07 5.58 29.10
N ALA A 21 6.25 5.95 27.82
CA ALA A 21 6.72 7.27 27.42
C ALA A 21 5.70 8.38 27.77
N ALA A 22 4.41 8.13 27.58
CA ALA A 22 3.35 9.04 27.97
C ALA A 22 3.33 9.29 29.49
N ARG A 23 3.46 8.21 30.28
CA ARG A 23 3.50 8.28 31.76
C ARG A 23 4.72 9.04 32.26
N ALA A 24 5.88 8.87 31.64
CA ALA A 24 7.09 9.62 31.97
C ALA A 24 6.90 11.14 31.79
N ARG A 25 5.96 11.56 30.92
CA ARG A 25 5.57 12.95 30.69
C ARG A 25 4.32 13.37 31.49
N GLY A 26 3.89 12.57 32.46
CA GLY A 26 2.72 12.85 33.30
C GLY A 26 1.36 12.62 32.64
N ARG A 27 1.30 11.96 31.48
CA ARG A 27 0.04 11.62 30.79
C ARG A 27 -0.46 10.24 31.17
N GLY A 28 -1.78 10.10 31.32
CA GLY A 28 -2.42 8.81 31.61
C GLY A 28 -2.48 7.83 30.44
N HIS A 29 -2.46 8.36 29.20
CA HIS A 29 -2.61 7.58 27.97
C HIS A 29 -1.64 8.10 26.89
N PRO A 30 -1.11 7.23 26.02
CA PRO A 30 -0.28 7.64 24.89
C PRO A 30 -1.08 8.34 23.80
N ASP A 31 -0.42 9.27 23.12
CA ASP A 31 -0.90 9.92 21.92
C ASP A 31 -0.25 9.30 20.65
N PRO A 32 -0.67 9.70 19.42
CA PRO A 32 -0.05 9.24 18.18
C PRO A 32 1.45 9.57 18.06
N GLN A 33 1.93 10.62 18.75
CA GLN A 33 3.36 10.96 18.76
C GLN A 33 4.16 9.93 19.57
N ASP A 34 3.67 9.55 20.75
CA ASP A 34 4.25 8.48 21.57
C ASP A 34 4.28 7.15 20.80
N LEU A 35 3.20 6.85 20.07
CA LEU A 35 3.13 5.67 19.22
C LEU A 35 4.16 5.74 18.08
N LEU A 36 4.21 6.84 17.33
CA LEU A 36 5.14 6.96 16.20
C LEU A 36 6.60 6.78 16.66
N VAL A 37 6.98 7.36 17.80
CA VAL A 37 8.32 7.17 18.38
C VAL A 37 8.57 5.71 18.77
N ALA A 38 7.57 5.02 19.32
CA ALA A 38 7.67 3.61 19.66
C ALA A 38 7.76 2.70 18.41
N LEU A 39 7.11 3.08 17.31
CA LEU A 39 7.13 2.34 16.04
C LEU A 39 8.48 2.41 15.31
N ILE A 40 9.32 3.39 15.62
CA ILE A 40 10.69 3.46 15.08
C ILE A 40 11.51 2.21 15.44
N GLU A 41 11.21 1.58 16.58
CA GLU A 41 11.84 0.35 17.08
C GLU A 41 10.91 -0.87 16.96
N ASP A 42 9.89 -0.79 16.12
CA ASP A 42 8.99 -1.90 15.85
C ASP A 42 9.51 -2.76 14.70
N ASP A 43 9.44 -4.08 14.87
CA ASP A 43 10.00 -5.05 13.92
C ASP A 43 9.20 -5.07 12.60
N ASP A 44 7.92 -4.68 12.62
CA ASP A 44 7.07 -4.61 11.42
C ASP A 44 7.09 -3.21 10.80
N ALA A 45 7.08 -2.14 11.61
CA ALA A 45 7.01 -0.78 11.09
C ALA A 45 8.37 -0.23 10.60
N SER A 46 9.47 -0.56 11.29
CA SER A 46 10.78 0.01 10.95
C SER A 46 11.31 -0.41 9.57
N PRO A 47 11.11 -1.66 9.07
CA PRO A 47 11.46 -2.00 7.70
C PRO A 47 10.67 -1.19 6.66
N VAL A 48 9.38 -0.94 6.91
CA VAL A 48 8.51 -0.14 6.03
C VAL A 48 9.02 1.29 5.94
N MET A 49 9.33 1.92 7.08
CA MET A 49 9.89 3.28 7.10
C MET A 49 11.21 3.36 6.31
N ARG A 50 12.11 2.39 6.50
CA ARG A 50 13.39 2.33 5.76
C ARG A 50 13.16 2.14 4.25
N ALA A 51 12.22 1.27 3.87
CA ALA A 51 11.85 1.06 2.47
C ALA A 51 11.23 2.31 1.82
N CYS A 52 10.60 3.18 2.63
CA CYS A 52 10.12 4.49 2.18
C CYS A 52 11.24 5.55 2.07
N GLY A 53 12.48 5.21 2.45
CA GLY A 53 13.63 6.12 2.42
C GLY A 53 13.81 6.97 3.68
N ILE A 54 13.15 6.63 4.79
CA ILE A 54 13.23 7.39 6.04
C ILE A 54 14.51 7.04 6.83
N ASP A 55 15.26 8.06 7.24
CA ASP A 55 16.29 7.93 8.28
C ASP A 55 15.64 7.96 9.66
N LEU A 56 15.57 6.79 10.29
CA LEU A 56 14.93 6.60 11.60
C LEU A 56 15.56 7.42 12.73
N THR A 57 16.87 7.65 12.68
CA THR A 57 17.59 8.43 13.70
C THR A 57 17.21 9.90 13.59
N ARG A 58 17.16 10.40 12.35
CA ARG A 58 16.75 11.78 12.08
C ARG A 58 15.26 11.97 12.38
N LEU A 59 14.40 11.03 11.98
CA LEU A 59 12.96 11.08 12.27
C LEU A 59 12.70 11.21 13.78
N ARG A 60 13.35 10.38 14.61
CA ARG A 60 13.21 10.46 16.07
C ARG A 60 13.55 11.86 16.59
N ARG A 61 14.70 12.40 16.17
CA ARG A 61 15.16 13.72 16.59
C ARG A 61 14.16 14.81 16.23
N ASP A 62 13.62 14.77 15.01
CA ASP A 62 12.68 15.79 14.52
C ASP A 62 11.35 15.74 15.30
N ILE A 63 10.86 14.55 15.63
CA ILE A 63 9.64 14.38 16.43
C ILE A 63 9.85 14.87 17.87
N GLU A 64 10.98 14.54 18.49
CA GLU A 64 11.29 14.94 19.87
C GLU A 64 11.50 16.46 19.99
N ALA A 65 12.13 17.07 19.00
CA ALA A 65 12.36 18.52 18.96
C ALA A 65 11.07 19.33 18.82
N ALA A 66 10.02 18.77 18.21
CA ALA A 66 8.76 19.47 17.97
C ALA A 66 7.90 19.65 19.23
N GLY A 67 8.24 19.02 20.36
CA GLY A 67 7.43 19.05 21.57
C GLY A 67 6.08 18.34 21.38
N ALA A 68 5.10 18.61 22.25
CA ALA A 68 3.77 18.01 22.13
C ALA A 68 3.05 18.51 20.88
N THR A 69 2.59 17.61 20.02
CA THR A 69 1.77 17.96 18.86
C THR A 69 0.36 18.42 19.24
N GLU A 70 -0.29 19.16 18.34
CA GLU A 70 -1.69 19.62 18.36
C GLU A 70 -2.69 18.55 18.83
N PRO A 71 -3.93 18.91 19.27
CA PRO A 71 -4.87 17.97 19.88
C PRO A 71 -5.02 16.72 19.03
N ALA A 72 -4.45 15.64 19.53
CA ALA A 72 -4.35 14.42 18.76
C ALA A 72 -5.68 13.68 18.76
N THR A 73 -6.00 13.08 17.61
CA THR A 73 -6.94 11.96 17.57
C THR A 73 -6.50 10.94 18.61
N GLY A 74 -7.40 10.54 19.50
CA GLY A 74 -7.08 9.55 20.52
C GLY A 74 -6.62 8.25 19.86
N LEU A 75 -5.59 7.62 20.42
CA LEU A 75 -5.02 6.37 19.90
C LEU A 75 -6.06 5.26 19.66
N GLY A 76 -7.17 5.27 20.42
CA GLY A 76 -8.28 4.35 20.25
C GLY A 76 -8.94 4.41 18.86
N HIS A 77 -9.04 5.59 18.24
CA HIS A 77 -9.60 5.71 16.89
C HIS A 77 -8.68 5.10 15.85
N LEU A 78 -7.36 5.32 15.96
CA LEU A 78 -6.37 4.71 15.07
C LEU A 78 -6.38 3.19 15.14
N LEU A 79 -6.41 2.65 16.36
CA LEU A 79 -6.53 1.21 16.57
C LEU A 79 -7.83 0.67 15.95
N GLN A 80 -8.94 1.38 16.14
CA GLN A 80 -10.22 0.97 15.56
C GLN A 80 -10.20 0.97 14.03
N SER A 81 -9.60 1.99 13.39
CA SER A 81 -9.41 2.04 11.95
C SER A 81 -8.57 0.86 11.45
N ALA A 82 -7.42 0.60 12.10
CA ALA A 82 -6.55 -0.53 11.75
C ALA A 82 -7.27 -1.88 11.91
N PHE A 83 -8.06 -2.06 12.97
CA PHE A 83 -8.87 -3.28 13.15
C PHE A 83 -9.92 -3.44 12.04
N ASN A 84 -10.60 -2.35 11.66
CA ASN A 84 -11.59 -2.40 10.60
C ASN A 84 -10.94 -2.76 9.25
N GLU A 85 -9.78 -2.19 8.94
CA GLU A 85 -9.07 -2.50 7.70
C GLU A 85 -8.53 -3.94 7.72
N ALA A 86 -7.98 -4.42 8.83
CA ALA A 86 -7.52 -5.80 8.95
C ALA A 86 -8.63 -6.83 8.74
N GLN A 87 -9.83 -6.55 9.27
CA GLN A 87 -11.00 -7.41 9.05
C GLN A 87 -11.46 -7.46 7.60
N LEU A 88 -11.44 -6.33 6.89
CA LEU A 88 -11.86 -6.26 5.50
C LEU A 88 -10.84 -6.92 4.55
N SER A 89 -9.57 -6.95 4.95
CA SER A 89 -8.44 -7.47 4.16
C SER A 89 -8.08 -8.93 4.46
N GLU A 90 -8.92 -9.67 5.21
CA GLU A 90 -8.69 -11.05 5.65
C GLU A 90 -7.35 -11.26 6.39
N ARG A 91 -6.83 -10.21 7.04
CA ARG A 91 -5.57 -10.26 7.78
C ARG A 91 -5.79 -10.87 9.17
N THR A 92 -4.82 -11.67 9.61
CA THR A 92 -4.92 -12.46 10.85
C THR A 92 -4.67 -11.68 12.12
N ASP A 93 -3.96 -10.56 12.01
CA ASP A 93 -3.54 -9.73 13.13
C ASP A 93 -3.28 -8.29 12.68
N VAL A 94 -3.27 -7.37 13.64
CA VAL A 94 -2.87 -5.97 13.44
C VAL A 94 -1.42 -5.79 13.90
N THR A 95 -0.61 -5.22 13.03
CA THR A 95 0.85 -5.04 13.16
C THR A 95 1.24 -3.59 13.40
N GLY A 96 2.50 -3.36 13.77
CA GLY A 96 3.05 -2.01 13.83
C GLY A 96 3.04 -1.30 12.48
N ALA A 97 3.14 -2.05 11.37
CA ALA A 97 3.03 -1.51 10.03
C ALA A 97 1.63 -0.97 9.71
N ASP A 98 0.59 -1.63 10.21
CA ASP A 98 -0.81 -1.16 10.02
C ASP A 98 -1.03 0.15 10.74
N MET A 99 -0.53 0.23 11.97
CA MET A 99 -0.55 1.46 12.74
C MET A 99 0.24 2.58 12.05
N LEU A 100 1.39 2.26 11.43
CA LEU A 100 2.16 3.23 10.66
C LEU A 100 1.34 3.77 9.46
N VAL A 101 0.63 2.91 8.74
CA VAL A 101 -0.24 3.29 7.61
C VAL A 101 -1.35 4.24 8.07
N GLU A 102 -1.97 3.99 9.23
CA GLU A 102 -2.97 4.88 9.83
C GLU A 102 -2.38 6.23 10.23
N LEU A 103 -1.16 6.24 10.80
CA LEU A 103 -0.49 7.48 11.22
C LEU A 103 -0.18 8.44 10.07
N PHE A 104 -0.07 7.96 8.83
CA PHE A 104 0.07 8.84 7.66
C PHE A 104 -1.15 9.73 7.43
N ALA A 105 -2.35 9.32 7.88
CA ALA A 105 -3.58 10.10 7.74
C ALA A 105 -3.78 11.12 8.87
N GLU A 106 -2.95 11.05 9.92
CA GLU A 106 -3.01 11.93 11.08
C GLU A 106 -2.09 13.14 10.95
N PRO A 107 -2.30 14.22 11.73
CA PRO A 107 -1.40 15.37 11.75
C PRO A 107 0.07 15.01 12.03
N ILE A 108 0.32 13.94 12.80
CA ILE A 108 1.67 13.43 13.08
C ILE A 108 2.35 12.85 11.84
N GLY A 109 1.58 12.37 10.85
CA GLY A 109 2.07 11.87 9.57
C GLY A 109 2.92 12.89 8.81
N ARG A 110 2.78 14.19 9.11
CA ARG A 110 3.63 15.24 8.56
C ARG A 110 5.13 14.99 8.74
N PHE A 111 5.54 14.33 9.83
CA PHE A 111 6.95 13.99 10.04
C PHE A 111 7.43 12.93 9.06
N LEU A 112 6.60 11.94 8.73
CA LEU A 112 6.90 10.93 7.71
C LEU A 112 7.00 11.60 6.34
N THR A 113 6.04 12.47 6.01
CA THR A 113 6.01 13.20 4.74
C THR A 113 7.16 14.19 4.59
N ALA A 114 7.60 14.83 5.68
CA ALA A 114 8.78 15.71 5.69
C ALA A 114 10.08 14.96 5.37
N HIS A 115 10.13 13.65 5.63
CA HIS A 115 11.22 12.76 5.22
C HIS A 115 11.03 12.19 3.81
N GLY A 116 10.03 12.68 3.08
CA GLY A 116 9.74 12.32 1.70
C GLY A 116 8.93 11.02 1.55
N ALA A 117 8.52 10.36 2.62
CA ALA A 117 7.70 9.17 2.53
C ALA A 117 6.23 9.52 2.26
N THR A 118 5.53 8.67 1.50
CA THR A 118 4.08 8.77 1.32
C THR A 118 3.38 7.52 1.85
N ARG A 119 2.09 7.63 2.14
CA ARG A 119 1.27 6.44 2.49
C ARG A 119 1.30 5.41 1.37
N TYR A 120 1.26 5.86 0.12
CA TYR A 120 1.41 5.01 -1.06
C TYR A 120 2.73 4.21 -1.04
N ASP A 121 3.87 4.83 -0.74
CA ASP A 121 5.16 4.12 -0.67
C ASP A 121 5.12 2.99 0.37
N ALA A 122 4.55 3.26 1.56
CA ALA A 122 4.40 2.27 2.62
C ALA A 122 3.51 1.09 2.19
N LEU A 123 2.38 1.39 1.56
CA LEU A 123 1.44 0.37 1.08
C LEU A 123 2.00 -0.46 -0.06
N VAL A 124 2.76 0.13 -0.97
CA VAL A 124 3.45 -0.59 -2.06
C VAL A 124 4.45 -1.57 -1.48
N TYR A 125 5.25 -1.14 -0.49
CA TYR A 125 6.19 -2.03 0.17
C TYR A 125 5.48 -3.15 0.94
N LEU A 126 4.41 -2.84 1.67
CA LEU A 126 3.64 -3.85 2.41
C LEU A 126 2.94 -4.87 1.51
N SER A 127 2.51 -4.44 0.33
CA SER A 127 1.80 -5.30 -0.62
C SER A 127 2.73 -6.14 -1.48
N HIS A 128 3.86 -5.57 -1.90
CA HIS A 128 4.68 -6.12 -2.98
C HIS A 128 6.17 -6.29 -2.61
N GLY A 129 6.61 -5.81 -1.44
CA GLY A 129 8.01 -5.84 -1.02
C GLY A 129 8.91 -4.87 -1.78
N ILE A 130 8.32 -3.89 -2.48
CA ILE A 130 9.03 -2.98 -3.36
C ILE A 130 9.36 -1.69 -2.60
N ALA A 131 10.66 -1.45 -2.42
CA ALA A 131 11.14 -0.22 -1.78
C ALA A 131 11.03 0.97 -2.75
N LYS A 132 10.91 2.17 -2.18
CA LYS A 132 10.85 3.42 -2.94
C LYS A 132 12.09 3.56 -3.82
N GLY A 133 11.88 3.72 -5.13
CA GLY A 133 12.96 3.85 -6.11
C GLY A 133 13.56 2.53 -6.61
N ALA A 134 13.07 1.37 -6.15
CA ALA A 134 13.55 0.06 -6.61
C ALA A 134 12.91 -0.41 -7.94
N ASP A 135 11.88 0.27 -8.41
CA ASP A 135 11.09 -0.05 -9.62
C ASP A 135 11.80 0.26 -10.96
N VAL A 136 13.12 0.11 -11.02
CA VAL A 136 13.87 0.26 -12.26
C VAL A 136 14.00 -1.11 -12.92
N GLU A 137 12.93 -1.57 -13.56
CA GLU A 137 13.01 -2.72 -14.47
C GLU A 137 13.89 -2.33 -15.67
N THR A 138 15.16 -2.77 -15.62
CA THR A 138 16.09 -2.61 -16.73
C THR A 138 15.81 -3.72 -17.74
N GLU A 139 14.80 -3.54 -18.59
CA GLU A 139 14.51 -4.49 -19.67
C GLU A 139 15.68 -4.51 -20.68
N SER A 140 16.61 -5.43 -20.46
CA SER A 140 17.77 -5.68 -21.32
C SER A 140 17.44 -6.88 -22.21
N GLY A 141 16.88 -6.63 -23.39
CA GLY A 141 16.53 -7.67 -24.36
C GLY A 141 15.75 -7.13 -25.55
N GLU A 142 15.60 -7.94 -26.60
CA GLU A 142 14.69 -7.63 -27.70
C GLU A 142 13.25 -7.66 -27.18
N ALA A 143 12.64 -6.49 -27.08
CA ALA A 143 11.36 -6.29 -26.45
C ALA A 143 10.23 -6.99 -27.24
N PRO A 144 9.38 -7.81 -26.58
CA PRO A 144 8.27 -8.45 -27.28
C PRO A 144 7.28 -7.39 -27.80
N PRO A 145 6.74 -7.57 -29.03
CA PRO A 145 5.84 -6.61 -29.65
C PRO A 145 4.48 -6.53 -28.94
N TYR A 146 4.08 -7.62 -28.28
CA TYR A 146 2.86 -7.73 -27.50
C TYR A 146 3.16 -8.10 -26.05
N LEU A 147 2.40 -7.50 -25.15
CA LEU A 147 2.50 -7.72 -23.71
C LEU A 147 1.12 -8.05 -23.16
N GLU A 148 1.05 -9.06 -22.30
CA GLU A 148 -0.11 -9.32 -21.47
C GLU A 148 -0.05 -8.42 -20.23
N LEU A 149 -1.09 -7.61 -20.02
CA LEU A 149 -1.22 -6.79 -18.83
C LEU A 149 -2.02 -7.55 -17.78
N VAL A 150 -1.39 -7.81 -16.64
CA VAL A 150 -1.97 -8.58 -15.53
C VAL A 150 -2.03 -7.73 -14.28
N LEU A 151 -3.21 -7.55 -13.69
CA LEU A 151 -3.35 -6.93 -12.37
C LEU A 151 -2.95 -7.91 -11.28
N LEU A 152 -2.28 -7.40 -10.24
CA LEU A 152 -1.84 -8.16 -9.07
C LEU A 152 -2.79 -7.88 -7.91
N ASN A 153 -3.22 -8.94 -7.22
CA ASN A 153 -4.03 -8.79 -6.02
C ASN A 153 -3.16 -8.35 -4.85
N ASP A 154 -3.66 -7.41 -4.05
CA ASP A 154 -3.01 -6.93 -2.84
C ASP A 154 -4.05 -6.75 -1.72
N PRO A 155 -3.63 -6.74 -0.44
CA PRO A 155 -4.57 -6.68 0.68
C PRO A 155 -5.09 -5.27 1.01
N TYR A 156 -4.64 -4.20 0.35
CA TYR A 156 -4.98 -2.81 0.69
C TYR A 156 -5.80 -2.08 -0.38
N THR A 157 -5.96 -2.68 -1.56
CA THR A 157 -6.73 -2.10 -2.65
C THR A 157 -8.21 -2.53 -2.59
N PRO A 158 -9.16 -1.59 -2.48
CA PRO A 158 -10.59 -1.90 -2.50
C PRO A 158 -11.06 -2.46 -3.85
N ALA A 159 -11.98 -3.43 -3.82
CA ALA A 159 -12.61 -4.00 -5.03
C ALA A 159 -13.26 -2.93 -5.93
N GLU A 160 -13.90 -1.92 -5.33
CA GLU A 160 -14.50 -0.80 -6.07
C GLU A 160 -13.45 0.01 -6.83
N PHE A 161 -12.26 0.19 -6.25
CA PHE A 161 -11.17 0.88 -6.94
C PHE A 161 -10.63 0.07 -8.11
N VAL A 162 -10.46 -1.26 -7.95
CA VAL A 162 -10.05 -2.15 -9.06
C VAL A 162 -11.03 -2.06 -10.23
N THR A 163 -12.33 -2.14 -9.95
CA THR A 163 -13.35 -2.02 -11.00
C THR A 163 -13.33 -0.67 -11.69
N PHE A 164 -13.21 0.43 -10.93
CA PHE A 164 -13.06 1.78 -11.48
C PHE A 164 -11.83 1.90 -12.40
N VAL A 165 -10.68 1.35 -12.00
CA VAL A 165 -9.46 1.37 -12.82
C VAL A 165 -9.68 0.62 -14.12
N LEU A 166 -10.29 -0.57 -14.05
CA LEU A 166 -10.57 -1.39 -15.23
C LEU A 166 -11.47 -0.66 -16.24
N GLU A 167 -12.53 0.01 -15.77
CA GLU A 167 -13.46 0.79 -16.60
C GLU A 167 -12.79 2.03 -17.23
N GLN A 168 -11.97 2.76 -16.45
CA GLN A 168 -11.37 4.01 -16.92
C GLN A 168 -10.14 3.81 -17.82
N VAL A 169 -9.38 2.75 -17.60
CA VAL A 169 -8.15 2.47 -18.36
C VAL A 169 -8.48 1.71 -19.64
N PHE A 170 -9.24 0.62 -19.54
CA PHE A 170 -9.50 -0.27 -20.67
C PHE A 170 -10.86 -0.05 -21.35
N ARG A 171 -11.68 0.89 -20.86
CA ARG A 171 -13.01 1.20 -21.40
C ARG A 171 -13.94 -0.03 -21.47
N MET A 172 -13.76 -0.97 -20.55
CA MET A 172 -14.60 -2.17 -20.46
C MET A 172 -15.88 -1.92 -19.66
N SER A 173 -16.90 -2.76 -19.86
CA SER A 173 -18.16 -2.68 -19.11
C SER A 173 -17.97 -3.08 -17.64
N ARG A 174 -18.90 -2.66 -16.79
CA ARG A 174 -18.92 -2.96 -15.35
C ARG A 174 -18.89 -4.46 -15.08
N GLU A 175 -19.62 -5.24 -15.86
CA GLU A 175 -19.73 -6.69 -15.72
C GLU A 175 -18.37 -7.35 -15.96
N ARG A 176 -17.68 -6.95 -17.04
CA ARG A 176 -16.35 -7.46 -17.38
C ARG A 176 -15.31 -7.03 -16.34
N ALA A 177 -15.35 -5.77 -15.90
CA ALA A 177 -14.46 -5.26 -14.86
C ALA A 177 -14.64 -6.04 -13.54
N THR A 178 -15.88 -6.30 -13.15
CA THR A 178 -16.21 -7.07 -11.93
C THR A 178 -15.71 -8.51 -12.04
N ALA A 179 -15.88 -9.15 -13.20
CA ALA A 179 -15.38 -10.50 -13.42
C ALA A 179 -13.84 -10.58 -13.32
N ILE A 180 -13.12 -9.62 -13.91
CA ILE A 180 -11.66 -9.56 -13.83
C ILE A 180 -11.22 -9.27 -12.38
N MET A 181 -11.85 -8.33 -11.70
CA MET A 181 -11.57 -8.02 -10.29
C MET A 181 -11.71 -9.28 -9.41
N PHE A 182 -12.84 -9.99 -9.54
CA PHE A 182 -13.06 -11.22 -8.77
C PHE A 182 -12.02 -12.29 -9.10
N SER A 183 -11.69 -12.47 -10.39
CA SER A 183 -10.66 -13.41 -10.81
C SER A 183 -9.27 -13.05 -10.26
N THR A 184 -8.97 -11.75 -10.16
CA THR A 184 -7.72 -11.22 -9.58
C THR A 184 -7.62 -11.59 -8.11
N HIS A 185 -8.69 -11.33 -7.37
CA HIS A 185 -8.78 -11.68 -5.95
C HIS A 185 -8.56 -13.18 -5.71
N SER A 186 -9.32 -14.05 -6.40
CA SER A 186 -9.24 -15.50 -6.17
C SER A 186 -7.93 -16.13 -6.65
N ARG A 187 -7.33 -15.62 -7.74
CA ARG A 187 -6.14 -16.24 -8.37
C ARG A 187 -4.84 -15.50 -8.04
N ARG A 188 -4.90 -14.48 -7.19
CA ARG A 188 -3.83 -13.49 -6.92
C ARG A 188 -3.41 -12.63 -8.13
N ARG A 189 -3.93 -12.91 -9.33
CA ARG A 189 -3.63 -12.20 -10.57
C ARG A 189 -4.80 -12.29 -11.55
N GLY A 190 -5.05 -11.23 -12.31
CA GLY A 190 -6.10 -11.19 -13.32
C GLY A 190 -5.64 -10.57 -14.62
N SER A 191 -5.82 -11.29 -15.72
CA SER A 191 -5.48 -10.80 -17.06
C SER A 191 -6.47 -9.72 -17.49
N CYS A 192 -5.95 -8.55 -17.86
CA CYS A 192 -6.73 -7.46 -18.43
C CYS A 192 -6.81 -7.54 -19.97
N GLY A 193 -5.85 -8.23 -20.58
CA GLY A 193 -5.74 -8.43 -22.02
C GLY A 193 -4.30 -8.40 -22.52
N ILE A 194 -4.13 -8.71 -23.80
CA ILE A 194 -2.87 -8.60 -24.54
C ILE A 194 -2.94 -7.36 -25.43
N PHE A 195 -1.93 -6.50 -25.35
CA PHE A 195 -1.88 -5.22 -26.04
C PHE A 195 -0.53 -5.04 -26.76
N PRO A 196 -0.46 -4.20 -27.80
CA PRO A 196 0.83 -3.73 -28.30
C PRO A 196 1.66 -3.12 -27.18
N ARG A 197 2.99 -3.31 -27.23
CA ARG A 197 3.91 -2.86 -26.18
C ARG A 197 3.70 -1.40 -25.76
N SER A 198 3.55 -0.48 -26.72
CA SER A 198 3.33 0.94 -26.45
C SER A 198 2.04 1.21 -25.66
N GLU A 199 0.96 0.51 -25.99
CA GLU A 199 -0.31 0.63 -25.30
C GLU A 199 -0.25 0.01 -23.90
N ALA A 200 0.37 -1.16 -23.76
CA ALA A 200 0.54 -1.82 -22.48
C ALA A 200 1.33 -0.96 -21.47
N LEU A 201 2.41 -0.33 -21.93
CA LEU A 201 3.19 0.63 -21.14
C LEU A 201 2.34 1.84 -20.73
N ALA A 202 1.61 2.44 -21.68
CA ALA A 202 0.73 3.57 -21.39
C ALA A 202 -0.38 3.21 -20.39
N PHE A 203 -0.96 2.02 -20.48
CA PHE A 203 -1.96 1.55 -19.52
C PHE A 203 -1.36 1.31 -18.14
N ARG A 204 -0.18 0.69 -18.04
CA ARG A 204 0.54 0.53 -16.77
C ARG A 204 0.76 1.88 -16.11
N ASP A 205 1.32 2.85 -16.85
CA ASP A 205 1.65 4.16 -16.30
C ASP A 205 0.37 4.90 -15.85
N LYS A 206 -0.74 4.75 -16.58
CA LYS A 206 -2.05 5.28 -16.19
C LYS A 206 -2.61 4.61 -14.92
N ILE A 207 -2.51 3.28 -14.81
CA ILE A 207 -2.93 2.53 -13.62
C ILE A 207 -2.14 2.99 -12.40
N GLN A 208 -0.81 3.05 -12.53
CA GLN A 208 0.09 3.48 -11.45
C GLN A 208 -0.22 4.93 -11.02
N SER A 209 -0.45 5.83 -11.98
CA SER A 209 -0.84 7.21 -11.68
C SER A 209 -2.17 7.30 -10.91
N LEU A 210 -3.19 6.54 -11.33
CA LEU A 210 -4.48 6.49 -10.64
C LEU A 210 -4.37 5.89 -9.24
N ALA A 211 -3.57 4.84 -9.10
CA ALA A 211 -3.31 4.13 -7.84
C ALA A 211 -2.59 5.05 -6.83
N ALA A 212 -1.53 5.73 -7.27
CA ALA A 212 -0.81 6.71 -6.48
C ALA A 212 -1.69 7.89 -6.07
N ALA A 213 -2.49 8.44 -7.00
CA ALA A 213 -3.38 9.56 -6.71
C ALA A 213 -4.45 9.25 -5.64
N ARG A 214 -4.84 7.97 -5.50
CA ARG A 214 -5.82 7.50 -4.50
C ARG A 214 -5.19 6.74 -3.34
N GLN A 215 -3.87 6.67 -3.27
CA GLN A 215 -3.13 5.99 -2.20
C GLN A 215 -3.52 4.49 -2.06
N HIS A 216 -3.70 3.80 -3.18
CA HIS A 216 -3.88 2.35 -3.22
C HIS A 216 -2.65 1.70 -3.88
N PRO A 217 -2.11 0.59 -3.35
CA PRO A 217 -0.90 -0.02 -3.89
C PRO A 217 -1.14 -0.92 -5.11
N LEU A 218 -2.27 -0.75 -5.82
CA LEU A 218 -2.61 -1.54 -6.99
C LEU A 218 -1.49 -1.51 -8.03
N ARG A 219 -1.04 -2.69 -8.44
CA ARG A 219 0.00 -2.85 -9.48
C ARG A 219 -0.44 -3.76 -10.60
N CYS A 220 0.21 -3.60 -11.74
CA CYS A 220 0.16 -4.54 -12.84
C CYS A 220 1.56 -4.98 -13.24
N ALA A 221 1.64 -6.21 -13.75
CA ALA A 221 2.80 -6.78 -14.41
C ALA A 221 2.57 -6.81 -15.92
N LEU A 222 3.66 -6.63 -16.68
CA LEU A 222 3.69 -6.80 -18.13
C LEU A 222 4.43 -8.09 -18.44
N LEU A 223 3.72 -9.09 -18.97
CA LEU A 223 4.30 -10.39 -19.31
C LEU A 223 4.51 -10.51 -20.83
N PRO A 224 5.61 -11.12 -21.29
CA PRO A 224 5.81 -11.41 -22.71
C PRO A 224 4.66 -12.25 -23.26
N ALA A 225 4.02 -11.78 -24.34
CA ALA A 225 3.01 -12.55 -25.06
C ALA A 225 3.56 -12.99 -26.42
N SER A 226 3.41 -14.28 -26.76
CA SER A 226 3.96 -14.84 -28.01
C SER A 226 3.13 -14.50 -29.25
N ASP A 227 1.86 -14.11 -29.09
CA ASP A 227 0.93 -13.91 -30.21
C ASP A 227 0.04 -12.67 -30.00
N ALA A 228 -0.24 -11.96 -31.11
CA ALA A 228 -1.29 -10.95 -31.15
C ALA A 228 -2.65 -11.60 -30.80
N PRO A 229 -3.54 -10.92 -30.06
CA PRO A 229 -4.88 -11.43 -29.82
C PRO A 229 -5.57 -11.74 -31.16
N ALA A 230 -6.34 -12.82 -31.23
CA ALA A 230 -6.96 -13.34 -32.46
C ALA A 230 -7.82 -12.32 -33.25
N GLN A 231 -8.13 -11.16 -32.67
CA GLN A 231 -8.88 -10.06 -33.28
C GLN A 231 -8.04 -9.15 -34.21
N HIS A 232 -6.72 -9.38 -34.33
CA HIS A 232 -5.82 -8.60 -35.20
C HIS A 232 -5.11 -9.44 -36.28
N ARG A 233 -5.48 -10.72 -36.45
CA ARG A 233 -4.96 -11.50 -37.59
C ARG A 233 -5.64 -10.99 -38.87
N PRO A 234 -4.90 -10.49 -39.88
CA PRO A 234 -5.49 -10.26 -41.19
C PRO A 234 -6.06 -11.59 -41.69
N SER A 235 -7.32 -11.59 -42.12
CA SER A 235 -7.96 -12.77 -42.71
C SER A 235 -7.04 -13.35 -43.79
N PRO A 236 -6.73 -14.65 -43.78
CA PRO A 236 -6.03 -15.26 -44.90
C PRO A 236 -6.93 -15.14 -46.14
N ASN A 237 -6.39 -14.51 -47.19
CA ASN A 237 -6.96 -14.55 -48.54
C ASN A 237 -7.07 -15.99 -49.05
#